data_AF-A0A669Q880-F1
#
_entry.id   AF-A0A669Q880-F1
#
_cell.length_a   1.000
_cell.length_b   1.000
_cell.length_c   1.000
_cell.angle_alpha   90.00
_cell.angle_beta   90.00
_cell.angle_gamma   90.00
#
_symmetry.space_group_name_H-M   'P 1'
#
loop_
_entity.id
_entity.type
_entity.pdbx_description
1 polymer ?
#
loop_
_entity_poly.entity_id
_entity_poly.type
_entity_poly.pdbx_seq_one_letter_code
_entity_poly.pdbx_strand_id
1 'polypeptide(L)'
;LTAQQSAPGDPICLVENHTGQGLAVRQDALQVLANITQPVVVVAITALCRSGKSYLMNRLAGRRTGEGKGGEGGGWTLCAPMLGFLSSVDQWLTSTVLVWGCRDAELSRPAPGAGRQQRAELWLFCPAGSSPEAERYDLLRECIRQFFPQRRCFVFNLPASVRDLQHLEELPEHRMEPEFLRQLEKFCCYIWESSRAKSIPGGCKVTGKMLGTLAVTYVDAIQSGAVPCLESAVTALAELHNSAAVREAAVLYQELMEQRAELPTETAEELLELHEQCQRETLQLFAERAITADVERFRLQVEAARLQFCSRNEEASREKCTAALQELRSEMEQRIGDGVYFVPGGHRLFLGDQQALVERYRALPGKGVKVGRGAAPEKGGKKMHWMEHRIRGYEMAKKKWEAERERDARKLHWLEGQIHEYMKAKQEWEAEREREVERLQQMEDQICRYEEELQLRKRLGEEEEEKKPPLGVWSSTDVQ
;
A
#
# COMPACT_ATOMS: atom_id res chain seq x y z
N LEU A 1 -7.07 -25.49 38.23
CA LEU A 1 -6.90 -24.77 39.51
C LEU A 1 -7.46 -23.37 39.31
N THR A 2 -8.57 -23.08 39.98
CA THR A 2 -9.37 -21.87 39.83
C THR A 2 -8.54 -20.63 40.15
N ALA A 3 -8.43 -19.72 39.18
CA ALA A 3 -7.86 -18.40 39.39
C ALA A 3 -8.71 -17.67 40.44
N GLN A 4 -8.20 -17.58 41.68
CA GLN A 4 -8.74 -16.65 42.67
C GLN A 4 -8.48 -15.24 42.13
N GLN A 5 -9.50 -14.65 41.50
CA GLN A 5 -9.52 -13.21 41.25
C GLN A 5 -9.52 -12.51 42.60
N SER A 6 -8.47 -11.74 42.89
CA SER A 6 -8.39 -10.90 44.06
C SER A 6 -9.51 -9.84 44.00
N ALA A 7 -10.11 -9.52 45.14
CA ALA A 7 -11.11 -8.47 45.23
C ALA A 7 -10.49 -7.10 44.86
N PRO A 8 -11.25 -6.18 44.26
CA PRO A 8 -10.73 -4.87 43.89
C PRO A 8 -10.21 -4.14 45.14
N GLY A 9 -8.91 -3.84 45.12
CA GLY A 9 -8.21 -3.11 46.18
C GLY A 9 -7.16 -3.92 46.92
N ASP A 10 -7.21 -5.25 46.92
CA ASP A 10 -6.29 -6.08 47.71
C ASP A 10 -4.90 -6.23 47.07
N PRO A 11 -3.84 -6.35 47.89
CA PRO A 11 -2.48 -6.50 47.40
C PRO A 11 -2.34 -7.80 46.60
N ILE A 12 -1.76 -7.68 45.41
CA ILE A 12 -1.47 -8.82 44.53
C ILE A 12 0.02 -9.10 44.58
N CYS A 13 0.37 -10.38 44.71
CA CYS A 13 1.75 -10.80 44.58
C CYS A 13 2.25 -10.61 43.14
N LEU A 14 3.34 -9.87 42.94
CA LEU A 14 3.96 -9.77 41.61
C LEU A 14 5.01 -10.87 41.37
N VAL A 15 5.89 -11.10 42.36
CA VAL A 15 7.00 -12.06 42.25
C VAL A 15 6.90 -13.07 43.37
N GLU A 16 6.76 -14.33 42.99
CA GLU A 16 6.71 -15.48 43.86
C GLU A 16 8.07 -16.06 44.16
N ASN A 17 8.34 -16.44 45.41
CA ASN A 17 9.53 -17.22 45.77
C ASN A 17 9.09 -18.64 46.15
N HIS A 18 9.32 -19.58 45.25
CA HIS A 18 9.01 -20.99 45.45
C HIS A 18 10.22 -21.69 46.08
N THR A 19 10.04 -22.24 47.27
CA THR A 19 11.08 -23.03 47.95
C THR A 19 11.57 -24.16 47.04
N GLY A 20 12.85 -24.10 46.65
CA GLY A 20 13.50 -25.08 45.76
C GLY A 20 13.32 -24.85 44.26
N GLN A 21 12.42 -23.95 43.83
CA GLN A 21 12.18 -23.64 42.40
C GLN A 21 12.54 -22.20 42.01
N GLY A 22 12.86 -21.33 42.98
CA GLY A 22 13.34 -19.97 42.73
C GLY A 22 12.21 -18.94 42.57
N LEU A 23 12.56 -17.79 41.96
CA LEU A 23 11.64 -16.66 41.81
C LEU A 23 10.78 -16.81 40.56
N ALA A 24 9.48 -16.58 40.60
CA ALA A 24 8.58 -16.65 39.44
C ALA A 24 7.64 -15.44 39.39
N VAL A 25 7.38 -14.88 38.21
CA VAL A 25 6.41 -13.77 38.08
C VAL A 25 4.99 -14.31 37.94
N ARG A 26 4.06 -13.73 38.69
CA ARG A 26 2.63 -14.07 38.65
C ARG A 26 1.93 -13.54 37.41
N GLN A 27 1.28 -14.42 36.66
CA GLN A 27 0.58 -14.06 35.42
C GLN A 27 -0.66 -13.19 35.66
N ASP A 28 -1.41 -13.43 36.74
CA ASP A 28 -2.55 -12.59 37.15
C ASP A 28 -2.11 -11.16 37.51
N ALA A 29 -0.95 -11.00 38.17
CA ALA A 29 -0.38 -9.68 38.41
C ALA A 29 0.04 -8.97 37.11
N LEU A 30 0.60 -9.71 36.15
CA LEU A 30 0.96 -9.16 34.84
C LEU A 30 -0.27 -8.69 34.05
N GLN A 31 -1.40 -9.40 34.15
CA GLN A 31 -2.65 -8.98 33.51
C GLN A 31 -3.17 -7.66 34.09
N VAL A 32 -3.10 -7.49 35.41
CA VAL A 32 -3.47 -6.23 36.06
C VAL A 32 -2.54 -5.10 35.61
N LEU A 33 -1.23 -5.35 35.60
CA LEU A 33 -0.22 -4.39 35.15
C LEU A 33 -0.39 -4.01 33.67
N ALA A 34 -0.77 -4.96 32.81
CA ALA A 34 -0.99 -4.72 31.38
C ALA A 34 -2.12 -3.72 31.10
N ASN A 35 -3.12 -3.63 31.99
CA ASN A 35 -4.24 -2.70 31.87
C ASN A 35 -3.91 -1.28 32.37
N ILE A 36 -2.76 -1.08 33.04
CA ILE A 36 -2.34 0.23 33.55
C ILE A 36 -1.46 0.91 32.49
N THR A 37 -2.09 1.76 31.67
CA THR A 37 -1.43 2.51 30.59
C THR A 37 -0.82 3.84 31.07
N GLN A 38 -1.19 4.31 32.27
CA GLN A 38 -0.66 5.54 32.84
C GLN A 38 0.76 5.34 33.41
N PRO A 39 1.58 6.40 33.46
CA PRO A 39 2.84 6.41 34.19
C PRO A 39 2.67 5.99 35.66
N VAL A 40 3.52 5.08 36.13
CA VAL A 40 3.44 4.57 37.51
C VAL A 40 4.50 5.19 38.41
N VAL A 41 4.10 5.49 39.65
CA VAL A 41 5.01 5.77 40.77
C VAL A 41 5.24 4.46 41.51
N VAL A 42 6.51 4.07 41.70
CA VAL A 42 6.86 2.80 42.35
C VAL A 42 7.53 3.08 43.69
N VAL A 43 6.91 2.63 44.77
CA VAL A 43 7.45 2.69 46.14
C VAL A 43 7.67 1.27 46.65
N ALA A 44 8.88 0.96 47.09
CA ALA A 44 9.24 -0.34 47.65
C ALA A 44 9.71 -0.18 49.11
N ILE A 45 9.25 -1.08 49.99
CA ILE A 45 9.67 -1.11 51.39
C ILE A 45 10.41 -2.42 51.67
N THR A 46 11.67 -2.32 52.09
CA THR A 46 12.53 -3.47 52.38
C THR A 46 13.01 -3.40 53.83
N ALA A 47 12.90 -4.51 54.55
CA ALA A 47 13.33 -4.62 55.96
C ALA A 47 13.27 -6.10 56.42
N LEU A 48 13.87 -6.39 57.58
CA LEU A 48 13.79 -7.69 58.26
C LEU A 48 12.34 -8.15 58.48
N CYS A 49 12.10 -9.46 58.60
CA CYS A 49 10.77 -10.00 58.91
C CYS A 49 10.21 -9.40 60.22
N ARG A 50 8.87 -9.24 60.28
CA ARG A 50 8.16 -8.71 61.47
C ARG A 50 8.52 -7.28 61.90
N SER A 51 9.10 -6.49 61.00
CA SER A 51 9.38 -5.05 61.21
C SER A 51 8.20 -4.12 60.91
N GLY A 52 6.97 -4.66 60.77
CA GLY A 52 5.77 -3.86 60.50
C GLY A 52 5.73 -3.17 59.12
N LYS A 53 6.33 -3.78 58.08
CA LYS A 53 6.31 -3.27 56.69
C LYS A 53 4.88 -3.14 56.14
N SER A 54 4.06 -4.18 56.33
CA SER A 54 2.67 -4.23 55.87
C SER A 54 1.85 -3.07 56.44
N TYR A 55 2.06 -2.76 57.72
CA TYR A 55 1.44 -1.59 58.36
C TYR A 55 1.77 -0.29 57.62
N LEU A 56 3.04 -0.01 57.30
CA LEU A 56 3.41 1.21 56.56
C LEU A 56 2.83 1.22 55.14
N MET A 57 2.83 0.08 54.45
CA MET A 57 2.24 -0.02 53.10
C MET A 57 0.73 0.24 53.13
N ASN A 58 0.00 -0.31 54.09
CA ASN A 58 -1.43 -0.07 54.25
C ASN A 58 -1.73 1.42 54.49
N ARG A 59 -0.90 2.09 55.28
CA ARG A 59 -1.01 3.54 55.54
C ARG A 59 -0.71 4.38 54.30
N LEU A 60 0.31 4.03 53.52
CA LEU A 60 0.59 4.67 52.24
C LEU A 60 -0.51 4.45 51.19
N ALA A 61 -1.21 3.32 51.26
CA ALA A 61 -2.38 3.02 50.43
C ALA A 61 -3.67 3.72 50.90
N GLY A 62 -3.61 4.53 51.96
CA GLY A 62 -4.75 5.25 52.51
C GLY A 62 -5.74 4.39 53.30
N ARG A 63 -5.39 3.13 53.61
CA ARG A 63 -6.23 2.23 54.42
C ARG A 63 -6.14 2.59 55.91
N ARG A 64 -7.29 2.63 56.61
CA ARG A 64 -7.34 2.89 58.06
C ARG A 64 -7.11 1.61 58.86
N THR A 65 -6.65 1.74 60.11
CA THR A 65 -6.57 0.60 61.03
C THR A 65 -7.95 -0.01 61.24
N GLY A 66 -8.03 -1.34 61.16
CA GLY A 66 -9.27 -2.11 61.29
C GLY A 66 -9.99 -2.47 59.97
N GLU A 67 -9.51 -2.02 58.80
CA GLU A 67 -10.11 -2.39 57.49
C GLU A 67 -9.38 -3.55 56.77
N GLY A 68 -8.26 -4.02 57.31
CA GLY A 68 -7.49 -5.16 56.76
C GLY A 68 -7.85 -6.46 57.48
N LYS A 69 -8.39 -7.45 56.75
CA LYS A 69 -8.48 -8.83 57.26
C LYS A 69 -7.08 -9.44 57.27
N GLY A 70 -6.62 -9.84 58.45
CA GLY A 70 -5.38 -10.59 58.63
C GLY A 70 -5.42 -11.89 57.83
N GLY A 71 -4.51 -12.01 56.86
CA GLY A 71 -4.21 -13.27 56.20
C GLY A 71 -3.08 -13.96 56.94
N GLU A 72 -3.40 -15.00 57.71
CA GLU A 72 -2.41 -15.99 58.15
C GLU A 72 -1.93 -16.77 56.92
N GLY A 73 -0.75 -16.41 56.43
CA GLY A 73 -0.10 -17.09 55.31
C GLY A 73 1.19 -16.39 54.92
N GLY A 74 2.33 -17.06 55.09
CA GLY A 74 3.62 -16.54 54.66
C GLY A 74 3.68 -16.32 53.14
N GLY A 75 4.27 -15.19 52.73
CA GLY A 75 4.27 -14.68 51.34
C GLY A 75 3.04 -13.80 51.13
N TRP A 76 3.13 -12.47 51.04
CA TRP A 76 3.73 -11.73 49.93
C TRP A 76 3.84 -10.24 50.29
N THR A 77 4.88 -9.54 49.80
CA THR A 77 4.92 -8.13 49.33
C THR A 77 6.39 -7.83 48.99
N LEU A 78 6.64 -7.33 47.77
CA LEU A 78 7.95 -7.07 47.14
C LEU A 78 9.11 -6.87 48.14
N CYS A 79 9.93 -7.91 48.31
CA CYS A 79 11.21 -7.84 49.00
C CYS A 79 12.32 -8.20 48.01
N ALA A 80 12.90 -7.19 47.36
CA ALA A 80 14.31 -7.16 47.00
C ALA A 80 14.67 -5.74 46.55
N PRO A 81 15.59 -5.03 47.24
CA PRO A 81 16.46 -4.14 46.51
C PRO A 81 17.43 -5.03 45.73
N MET A 82 17.33 -5.06 44.40
CA MET A 82 18.45 -5.55 43.59
C MET A 82 19.58 -4.53 43.68
N LEU A 83 20.53 -4.78 44.58
CA LEU A 83 21.88 -4.24 44.48
C LEU A 83 22.71 -5.28 43.73
N GLY A 84 22.54 -5.31 42.40
CA GLY A 84 23.54 -5.89 41.51
C GLY A 84 24.69 -4.88 41.40
N PHE A 85 25.91 -5.30 41.72
CA PHE A 85 27.11 -4.55 41.36
C PHE A 85 27.14 -4.41 39.84
N LEU A 86 26.97 -3.19 39.35
CA LEU A 86 27.03 -2.86 37.93
C LEU A 86 27.71 -1.49 37.84
N SER A 87 28.86 -1.47 37.18
CA SER A 87 29.70 -0.30 36.95
C SER A 87 29.10 0.75 35.99
N SER A 88 27.81 0.64 35.63
CA SER A 88 27.10 1.50 34.68
C SER A 88 25.66 1.82 35.13
N VAL A 89 25.44 2.05 36.44
CA VAL A 89 24.10 2.34 37.03
C VAL A 89 23.96 3.80 37.48
N ASP A 90 25.01 4.61 37.31
CA ASP A 90 25.15 5.95 37.90
C ASP A 90 24.07 6.96 37.47
N GLN A 91 23.29 6.71 36.41
CA GLN A 91 22.20 7.62 36.00
C GLN A 91 20.79 7.24 36.49
N TRP A 92 20.60 6.02 37.01
CA TRP A 92 19.26 5.52 37.33
C TRP A 92 18.95 5.42 38.82
N LEU A 93 19.89 4.92 39.61
CA LEU A 93 19.75 4.95 41.07
C LEU A 93 19.80 6.38 41.60
N THR A 94 20.40 7.30 40.84
CA THR A 94 20.46 8.74 41.17
C THR A 94 19.11 9.45 41.15
N SER A 95 18.10 8.85 40.50
CA SER A 95 16.70 9.31 40.53
C SER A 95 15.85 8.66 41.64
N THR A 96 16.37 7.62 42.30
CA THR A 96 15.64 6.90 43.36
C THR A 96 15.96 7.53 44.71
N VAL A 97 14.93 7.89 45.46
CA VAL A 97 15.08 8.43 46.82
C VAL A 97 15.16 7.28 47.80
N LEU A 98 16.25 7.18 48.56
CA LEU A 98 16.33 6.25 49.68
C LEU A 98 15.70 6.89 50.92
N VAL A 99 14.63 6.28 51.43
CA VAL A 99 14.00 6.70 52.68
C VAL A 99 14.27 5.67 53.77
N TRP A 100 15.01 6.08 54.79
CA TRP A 100 15.38 5.21 55.91
C TRP A 100 14.46 5.43 57.11
N GLY A 101 13.57 4.47 57.38
CA GLY A 101 12.73 4.47 58.58
C GLY A 101 13.44 3.80 59.77
N CYS A 102 14.00 4.59 60.68
CA CYS A 102 14.53 4.10 61.95
C CYS A 102 13.38 3.86 62.92
N ARG A 103 13.14 2.60 63.29
CA ARG A 103 12.18 2.23 64.33
C ARG A 103 12.90 1.96 65.65
N ASP A 104 12.24 2.32 66.74
CA ASP A 104 12.63 1.93 68.11
C ASP A 104 14.08 2.30 68.48
N ALA A 105 14.59 3.40 67.90
CA ALA A 105 15.98 3.79 68.04
C ALA A 105 16.20 4.60 69.32
N GLU A 106 16.72 3.95 70.36
CA GLU A 106 17.36 4.64 71.49
C GLU A 106 18.72 5.22 71.03
N LEU A 107 18.68 6.38 70.40
CA LEU A 107 19.89 7.07 69.93
C LEU A 107 20.65 7.66 71.14
N SER A 108 21.64 6.91 71.63
CA SER A 108 22.45 7.21 72.82
C SER A 108 23.54 8.27 72.63
N ARG A 109 23.77 8.78 71.41
CA ARG A 109 24.84 9.77 71.17
C ARG A 109 24.35 11.21 71.45
N PRO A 110 24.98 11.96 72.37
CA PRO A 110 24.69 13.37 72.56
C PRO A 110 25.46 14.20 71.51
N ALA A 111 24.74 14.91 70.66
CA ALA A 111 25.26 16.07 69.94
C ALA A 111 24.45 17.28 70.44
N PRO A 112 25.08 18.30 71.05
CA PRO A 112 24.36 19.43 71.62
C PRO A 112 23.59 20.18 70.53
N GLY A 113 22.27 20.30 70.69
CA GLY A 113 21.39 21.04 69.76
C GLY A 113 20.80 20.25 68.59
N ALA A 114 21.21 19.00 68.34
CA ALA A 114 20.71 18.19 67.22
C ALA A 114 19.48 17.34 67.62
N GLY A 115 18.36 17.50 66.88
CA GLY A 115 17.16 16.66 67.06
C GLY A 115 17.43 15.18 66.75
N ARG A 116 16.55 14.26 67.23
CA ARG A 116 16.69 12.78 67.00
C ARG A 116 16.91 12.43 65.53
N GLN A 117 16.18 13.12 64.65
CA GLN A 117 16.26 13.00 63.20
C GLN A 117 17.67 13.30 62.65
N GLN A 118 18.23 14.46 63.02
CA GLN A 118 19.55 14.89 62.58
C GLN A 118 20.66 13.98 63.11
N ARG A 119 20.46 13.39 64.30
CA ARG A 119 21.38 12.38 64.86
C ARG A 119 21.35 11.06 64.09
N ALA A 120 20.17 10.59 63.67
CA ALA A 120 20.06 9.41 62.82
C ALA A 120 20.73 9.61 61.47
N GLU A 121 20.56 10.80 60.86
CA GLU A 121 21.21 11.15 59.59
C GLU A 121 22.74 11.20 59.71
N LEU A 122 23.27 11.81 60.78
CA LEU A 122 24.71 11.82 61.05
C LEU A 122 25.26 10.39 61.25
N TRP A 123 24.54 9.51 61.95
CA TRP A 123 24.98 8.13 62.17
C TRP A 123 24.96 7.27 60.90
N LEU A 124 23.93 7.47 60.06
CA LEU A 124 23.75 6.70 58.83
C LEU A 124 24.69 7.15 57.71
N PHE A 125 25.05 8.44 57.65
CA PHE A 125 25.68 9.01 56.46
C PHE A 125 27.07 9.62 56.68
N CYS A 126 27.54 9.76 57.92
CA CYS A 126 28.89 10.27 58.19
C CYS A 126 29.90 9.16 58.51
N PRO A 127 31.18 9.32 58.10
CA PRO A 127 32.25 8.40 58.46
C PRO A 127 32.44 8.29 59.97
N ALA A 128 32.72 7.08 60.48
CA ALA A 128 32.78 6.82 61.92
C ALA A 128 34.18 6.95 62.53
N GLY A 129 35.24 7.08 61.73
CA GLY A 129 36.63 7.28 62.17
C GLY A 129 37.62 6.31 61.52
N SER A 130 38.85 6.24 62.05
CA SER A 130 39.99 5.54 61.41
C SER A 130 40.28 4.12 61.92
N SER A 131 39.29 3.41 62.50
CA SER A 131 39.48 2.01 62.90
C SER A 131 39.21 1.05 61.72
N PRO A 132 39.82 -0.15 61.66
CA PRO A 132 39.58 -1.11 60.57
C PRO A 132 38.11 -1.54 60.43
N GLU A 133 37.39 -1.61 61.54
CA GLU A 133 35.93 -1.86 61.55
C GLU A 133 35.15 -0.66 61.04
N ALA A 134 35.57 0.56 61.40
CA ALA A 134 34.97 1.80 60.90
C ALA A 134 35.16 1.93 59.37
N GLU A 135 36.32 1.58 58.83
CA GLU A 135 36.59 1.57 57.39
C GLU A 135 35.62 0.65 56.62
N ARG A 136 35.33 -0.54 57.15
CA ARG A 136 34.37 -1.48 56.54
C ARG A 136 32.95 -0.92 56.50
N TYR A 137 32.50 -0.28 57.58
CA TYR A 137 31.20 0.39 57.61
C TYR A 137 31.18 1.66 56.76
N ASP A 138 32.30 2.38 56.67
CA ASP A 138 32.42 3.61 55.89
C ASP A 138 32.35 3.33 54.39
N LEU A 139 32.88 2.20 53.92
CA LEU A 139 32.66 1.73 52.55
C LEU A 139 31.17 1.50 52.26
N LEU A 140 30.44 0.85 53.16
CA LEU A 140 28.99 0.64 52.99
C LEU A 140 28.21 1.96 52.98
N ARG A 141 28.57 2.89 53.87
CA ARG A 141 27.99 4.25 53.89
C ARG A 141 28.30 5.00 52.60
N GLU A 142 29.51 4.85 52.06
CA GLU A 142 29.91 5.43 50.79
C GLU A 142 29.12 4.85 49.63
N CYS A 143 28.96 3.53 49.54
CA CYS A 143 28.10 2.90 48.54
C CYS A 143 26.67 3.46 48.60
N ILE A 144 26.07 3.56 49.78
CA ILE A 144 24.73 4.14 49.94
C ILE A 144 24.68 5.59 49.46
N ARG A 145 25.73 6.38 49.76
CA ARG A 145 25.80 7.79 49.35
C ARG A 145 25.95 7.95 47.83
N GLN A 146 26.74 7.09 47.20
CA GLN A 146 26.98 7.09 45.75
C GLN A 146 25.73 6.60 45.00
N PHE A 147 25.13 5.49 45.43
CA PHE A 147 23.96 4.92 44.75
C PHE A 147 22.70 5.78 44.92
N PHE A 148 22.47 6.38 46.09
CA PHE A 148 21.26 7.15 46.36
C PHE A 148 21.63 8.58 46.76
N PRO A 149 21.82 9.54 45.83
CA PRO A 149 22.18 10.93 46.16
C PRO A 149 21.11 11.63 47.00
N GLN A 150 19.84 11.35 46.70
CA GLN A 150 18.71 11.83 47.47
C GLN A 150 18.36 10.82 48.56
N ARG A 151 18.49 11.25 49.82
CA ARG A 151 18.26 10.42 51.00
C ARG A 151 17.47 11.20 52.03
N ARG A 152 16.57 10.51 52.72
CA ARG A 152 15.78 11.07 53.83
C ARG A 152 15.72 10.03 54.94
N CYS A 153 15.87 10.44 56.20
CA CYS A 153 15.59 9.55 57.33
C CYS A 153 14.19 9.88 57.89
N PHE A 154 13.56 8.96 58.60
CA PHE A 154 12.43 9.21 59.48
C PHE A 154 12.61 8.37 60.74
N VAL A 155 12.46 8.97 61.91
CA VAL A 155 12.55 8.26 63.20
C VAL A 155 11.14 8.04 63.74
N PHE A 156 10.77 6.77 63.93
CA PHE A 156 9.50 6.35 64.48
C PHE A 156 9.67 5.94 65.94
N ASN A 157 8.82 6.48 66.81
CA ASN A 157 8.64 5.97 68.17
C ASN A 157 7.89 4.63 68.14
N LEU A 158 7.91 3.93 69.28
CA LEU A 158 7.11 2.73 69.44
C LEU A 158 5.62 3.08 69.25
N PRO A 159 4.90 2.41 68.33
CA PRO A 159 3.56 2.85 67.91
C PRO A 159 2.47 2.59 68.96
N ALA A 160 2.68 1.61 69.84
CA ALA A 160 1.79 1.24 70.93
C ALA A 160 2.59 0.51 72.02
N SER A 161 1.92 0.08 73.10
CA SER A 161 2.58 -0.74 74.13
C SER A 161 3.06 -2.07 73.55
N VAL A 162 4.11 -2.66 74.12
CA VAL A 162 4.70 -3.94 73.65
C VAL A 162 3.66 -5.07 73.55
N ARG A 163 2.63 -5.04 74.40
CA ARG A 163 1.55 -6.03 74.41
C ARG A 163 0.60 -5.88 73.22
N ASP A 164 0.39 -4.65 72.77
CA ASP A 164 -0.56 -4.32 71.69
C ASP A 164 0.06 -4.43 70.30
N LEU A 165 1.40 -4.54 70.20
CA LEU A 165 2.11 -4.63 68.91
C LEU A 165 1.69 -5.83 68.06
N GLN A 166 1.21 -6.92 68.68
CA GLN A 166 0.74 -8.11 67.96
C GLN A 166 -0.56 -7.85 67.21
N HIS A 167 -1.36 -6.89 67.66
CA HIS A 167 -2.66 -6.52 67.10
C HIS A 167 -2.63 -5.10 66.51
N LEU A 168 -1.45 -4.61 66.09
CA LEU A 168 -1.26 -3.22 65.69
C LEU A 168 -2.15 -2.80 64.50
N GLU A 169 -2.49 -3.73 63.61
CA GLU A 169 -3.36 -3.46 62.45
C GLU A 169 -4.84 -3.30 62.82
N GLU A 170 -5.26 -3.88 63.94
CA GLU A 170 -6.62 -3.84 64.50
C GLU A 170 -6.77 -2.71 65.53
N LEU A 171 -5.64 -2.20 66.05
CA LEU A 171 -5.64 -1.19 67.10
C LEU A 171 -6.17 0.15 66.55
N PRO A 172 -7.15 0.77 67.22
CA PRO A 172 -7.69 2.05 66.78
C PRO A 172 -6.68 3.20 67.04
N GLU A 173 -6.68 4.22 66.19
CA GLU A 173 -5.65 5.27 66.18
C GLU A 173 -5.57 6.05 67.49
N HIS A 174 -6.69 6.25 68.20
CA HIS A 174 -6.70 6.93 69.50
C HIS A 174 -5.93 6.20 70.61
N ARG A 175 -5.60 4.91 70.42
CA ARG A 175 -4.76 4.12 71.34
C ARG A 175 -3.29 4.05 70.92
N MET A 176 -2.96 4.64 69.77
CA MET A 176 -1.58 4.71 69.29
C MET A 176 -0.87 5.90 69.88
N GLU A 177 0.46 5.85 69.87
CA GLU A 177 1.28 6.95 70.35
C GLU A 177 1.12 8.18 69.42
N PRO A 178 0.76 9.37 69.94
CA PRO A 178 0.46 10.54 69.10
C PRO A 178 1.64 11.08 68.27
N GLU A 179 2.86 11.08 68.82
CA GLU A 179 4.07 11.47 68.09
C GLU A 179 4.43 10.46 66.99
N PHE A 180 4.16 9.16 67.18
CA PHE A 180 4.27 8.15 66.13
C PHE A 180 3.31 8.47 64.98
N LEU A 181 2.04 8.75 65.27
CA LEU A 181 1.06 9.11 64.24
C LEU A 181 1.47 10.38 63.49
N ARG A 182 1.97 11.39 64.20
CA ARG A 182 2.47 12.63 63.59
C ARG A 182 3.66 12.40 62.67
N GLN A 183 4.60 11.52 63.06
CA GLN A 183 5.74 11.17 62.20
C GLN A 183 5.31 10.32 61.01
N LEU A 184 4.35 9.42 61.21
CA LEU A 184 3.76 8.61 60.15
C LEU A 184 3.06 9.46 59.09
N GLU A 185 2.27 10.45 59.50
CA GLU A 185 1.63 11.40 58.58
C GLU A 185 2.67 12.18 57.78
N LYS A 186 3.70 12.72 58.43
CA LYS A 186 4.81 13.40 57.74
C LYS A 186 5.53 12.50 56.75
N PHE A 187 5.76 11.24 57.13
CA PHE A 187 6.35 10.24 56.25
C PHE A 187 5.46 10.01 55.02
N CYS A 188 4.16 9.78 55.19
CA CYS A 188 3.22 9.58 54.10
C CYS A 188 3.13 10.80 53.17
N CYS A 189 2.96 12.01 53.72
CA CYS A 189 2.96 13.25 52.95
C CYS A 189 4.25 13.41 52.13
N TYR A 190 5.41 13.17 52.75
CA TYR A 190 6.68 13.23 52.04
C TYR A 190 6.74 12.24 50.88
N ILE A 191 6.30 10.99 51.07
CA ILE A 191 6.30 9.99 49.99
C ILE A 191 5.36 10.43 48.86
N TRP A 192 4.15 10.91 49.15
CA TRP A 192 3.19 11.34 48.13
C TRP A 192 3.67 12.58 47.36
N GLU A 193 4.31 13.54 48.02
CA GLU A 193 4.77 14.79 47.41
C GLU A 193 6.11 14.65 46.67
N SER A 194 7.02 13.83 47.20
CA SER A 194 8.38 13.71 46.66
C SER A 194 8.54 12.62 45.60
N SER A 195 7.67 11.60 45.61
CA SER A 195 7.80 10.47 44.68
C SER A 195 7.39 10.90 43.27
N ARG A 196 8.26 10.63 42.31
CA ARG A 196 8.03 10.92 40.89
C ARG A 196 7.67 9.64 40.14
N ALA A 197 6.99 9.80 39.01
CA ALA A 197 6.75 8.70 38.09
C ALA A 197 8.10 8.06 37.70
N LYS A 198 8.16 6.73 37.69
CA LYS A 198 9.39 6.01 37.37
C LYS A 198 9.73 6.25 35.89
N SER A 199 10.99 6.55 35.60
CA SER A 199 11.49 6.77 34.25
C SER A 199 12.67 5.85 33.94
N ILE A 200 12.84 5.52 32.65
CA ILE A 200 13.98 4.79 32.09
C ILE A 200 14.94 5.78 31.36
N PRO A 201 16.16 5.40 30.93
CA PRO A 201 17.08 6.37 30.35
C PRO A 201 16.49 6.88 29.03
N GLY A 202 16.69 8.15 28.72
CA GLY A 202 15.93 8.83 27.66
C GLY A 202 14.58 9.41 28.13
N GLY A 203 14.26 9.33 29.43
CA GLY A 203 13.14 10.08 30.03
C GLY A 203 11.76 9.44 29.85
N CYS A 204 11.69 8.28 29.18
CA CYS A 204 10.44 7.55 29.00
C CYS A 204 9.86 7.12 30.36
N LYS A 205 8.59 7.47 30.58
CA LYS A 205 7.88 7.14 31.83
C LYS A 205 7.39 5.69 31.78
N VAL A 206 7.68 4.94 32.82
CA VAL A 206 7.30 3.53 32.96
C VAL A 206 5.79 3.43 33.19
N THR A 207 5.11 2.62 32.38
CA THR A 207 3.71 2.22 32.56
C THR A 207 3.62 0.89 33.31
N GLY A 208 2.42 0.45 33.71
CA GLY A 208 2.26 -0.84 34.37
C GLY A 208 2.73 -2.00 33.48
N LYS A 209 2.37 -2.00 32.20
CA LYS A 209 2.82 -3.01 31.23
C LYS A 209 4.35 -3.08 31.15
N MET A 210 5.02 -1.93 31.09
CA MET A 210 6.49 -1.84 31.07
C MET A 210 7.10 -2.39 32.36
N LEU A 211 6.51 -2.07 33.52
CA LEU A 211 6.96 -2.58 34.82
C LEU A 211 6.84 -4.11 34.88
N GLY A 212 5.74 -4.67 34.35
CA GLY A 212 5.53 -6.11 34.25
C GLY A 212 6.59 -6.79 33.39
N THR A 213 6.89 -6.23 32.21
CA THR A 213 7.96 -6.74 31.34
C THR A 213 9.31 -6.69 32.04
N LEU A 214 9.66 -5.58 32.72
CA LEU A 214 10.91 -5.48 33.48
C LEU A 214 11.00 -6.53 34.60
N ALA A 215 9.89 -6.77 35.31
CA ALA A 215 9.85 -7.79 36.35
C ALA A 215 10.14 -9.19 35.80
N VAL A 216 9.55 -9.55 34.66
CA VAL A 216 9.81 -10.82 33.96
C VAL A 216 11.28 -10.90 33.54
N THR A 217 11.80 -9.88 32.84
CA THR A 217 13.19 -9.88 32.37
C THR A 217 14.19 -10.04 33.51
N TYR A 218 13.95 -9.38 34.65
CA TYR A 218 14.83 -9.50 35.81
C TYR A 218 14.71 -10.86 36.50
N VAL A 219 13.51 -11.41 36.67
CA VAL A 219 13.32 -12.72 37.28
C VAL A 219 13.94 -13.82 36.39
N ASP A 220 13.76 -13.75 35.08
CA ASP A 220 14.34 -14.70 34.13
C ASP A 220 15.88 -14.64 34.15
N ALA A 221 16.47 -13.44 34.27
CA ALA A 221 17.91 -13.29 34.45
C ALA A 221 18.39 -13.97 35.75
N ILE A 222 17.70 -13.76 36.87
CA ILE A 222 18.04 -14.40 38.15
C ILE A 222 17.91 -15.91 38.07
N GLN A 223 16.81 -16.43 37.51
CA GLN A 223 16.57 -17.86 37.39
C GLN A 223 17.59 -18.56 36.49
N SER A 224 18.04 -17.90 35.43
CA SER A 224 19.07 -18.41 34.53
C SER A 224 20.49 -18.32 35.10
N GLY A 225 20.67 -17.75 36.30
CA GLY A 225 21.98 -17.52 36.92
C GLY A 225 22.75 -16.35 36.31
N ALA A 226 22.15 -15.62 35.37
CA ALA A 226 22.71 -14.39 34.82
C ALA A 226 22.57 -13.24 35.84
N VAL A 227 23.51 -12.29 35.79
CA VAL A 227 23.39 -11.07 36.59
C VAL A 227 22.35 -10.16 35.93
N PRO A 228 21.28 -9.75 36.64
CA PRO A 228 20.30 -8.80 36.12
C PRO A 228 20.97 -7.50 35.69
N CYS A 229 20.98 -7.22 34.39
CA CYS A 229 21.59 -6.02 33.82
C CYS A 229 20.52 -5.02 33.40
N LEU A 230 20.68 -3.78 33.84
CA LEU A 230 19.75 -2.69 33.53
C LEU A 230 19.71 -2.36 32.04
N GLU A 231 20.88 -2.18 31.42
CA GLU A 231 20.98 -1.83 29.99
C GLU A 231 20.36 -2.92 29.11
N SER A 232 20.62 -4.18 29.43
CA SER A 232 20.01 -5.34 28.74
C SER A 232 18.49 -5.36 28.90
N ALA A 233 17.98 -5.16 30.13
CA ALA A 233 16.54 -5.16 30.39
C ALA A 233 15.82 -4.01 29.67
N VAL A 234 16.42 -2.83 29.61
CA VAL A 234 15.88 -1.66 28.91
C VAL A 234 15.92 -1.86 27.40
N THR A 235 17.00 -2.45 26.88
CA THR A 235 17.13 -2.75 25.45
C THR A 235 16.06 -3.75 25.01
N ALA A 236 15.89 -4.86 25.75
CA ALA A 236 14.84 -5.83 25.49
C ALA A 236 13.43 -5.21 25.61
N LEU A 237 13.21 -4.35 26.61
CA LEU A 237 11.96 -3.62 26.77
C LEU A 237 11.68 -2.70 25.58
N ALA A 238 12.70 -1.96 25.12
CA ALA A 238 12.62 -1.07 23.98
C ALA A 238 12.33 -1.84 22.69
N GLU A 239 13.02 -2.95 22.44
CA GLU A 239 12.74 -3.82 21.29
C GLU A 239 11.29 -4.30 21.28
N LEU A 240 10.78 -4.79 22.42
CA LEU A 240 9.40 -5.28 22.51
C LEU A 240 8.37 -4.17 22.29
N HIS A 241 8.53 -3.02 22.97
CA HIS A 241 7.58 -1.90 22.88
C HIS A 241 7.64 -1.21 21.52
N ASN A 242 8.84 -0.94 20.99
CA ASN A 242 9.00 -0.31 19.68
C ASN A 242 8.46 -1.23 18.58
N SER A 243 8.69 -2.55 18.66
CA SER A 243 8.12 -3.51 17.69
C SER A 243 6.59 -3.56 17.74
N ALA A 244 5.98 -3.33 18.91
CA ALA A 244 4.53 -3.19 19.02
C ALA A 244 4.06 -1.85 18.42
N ALA A 245 4.73 -0.74 18.76
CA ALA A 245 4.41 0.58 18.24
C ALA A 245 4.52 0.65 16.71
N VAL A 246 5.55 0.04 16.11
CA VAL A 246 5.69 -0.05 14.64
C VAL A 246 4.53 -0.83 14.02
N ARG A 247 4.10 -1.95 14.62
CA ARG A 247 2.96 -2.73 14.11
C ARG A 247 1.65 -1.95 14.22
N GLU A 248 1.40 -1.31 15.35
CA GLU A 248 0.21 -0.47 15.55
C GLU A 248 0.17 0.70 14.56
N ALA A 249 1.30 1.36 14.33
CA ALA A 249 1.40 2.44 13.36
C ALA A 249 1.22 1.94 11.91
N ALA A 250 1.71 0.75 11.57
CA ALA A 250 1.48 0.13 10.27
C ALA A 250 0.01 -0.25 10.04
N VAL A 251 -0.68 -0.77 11.07
CA VAL A 251 -2.12 -1.04 11.01
C VAL A 251 -2.90 0.26 10.82
N LEU A 252 -2.60 1.30 11.62
CA LEU A 252 -3.24 2.61 11.45
C LEU A 252 -2.99 3.17 10.05
N TYR A 253 -1.78 3.04 9.51
CA TYR A 253 -1.46 3.47 8.15
C TYR A 253 -2.35 2.77 7.12
N GLN A 254 -2.52 1.45 7.24
CA GLN A 254 -3.39 0.67 6.36
C GLN A 254 -4.85 1.12 6.47
N GLU A 255 -5.37 1.27 7.68
CA GLU A 255 -6.75 1.73 7.91
C GLU A 255 -7.00 3.13 7.33
N LEU A 256 -6.08 4.07 7.53
CA LEU A 256 -6.17 5.42 6.97
C LEU A 256 -6.16 5.40 5.43
N MET A 257 -5.27 4.59 4.83
CA MET A 257 -5.21 4.43 3.38
C MET A 257 -6.46 3.77 2.82
N GLU A 258 -7.01 2.75 3.48
CA GLU A 258 -8.25 2.09 3.04
C GLU A 258 -9.47 3.00 3.12
N GLN A 259 -9.53 3.88 4.13
CA GLN A 259 -10.63 4.83 4.28
C GLN A 259 -10.55 6.00 3.30
N ARG A 260 -9.34 6.46 2.95
CA ARG A 260 -9.13 7.69 2.17
C ARG A 260 -8.82 7.44 0.70
N ALA A 261 -8.27 6.30 0.33
CA ALA A 261 -7.85 6.03 -1.05
C ALA A 261 -8.97 5.35 -1.85
N GLU A 262 -9.49 6.07 -2.84
CA GLU A 262 -10.34 5.48 -3.88
C GLU A 262 -9.48 5.01 -5.05
N LEU A 263 -9.36 3.69 -5.21
CA LEU A 263 -8.52 3.11 -6.26
C LEU A 263 -9.32 2.80 -7.55
N PRO A 264 -8.74 3.06 -8.74
CA PRO A 264 -7.48 3.75 -8.97
C PRO A 264 -7.61 5.27 -8.84
N THR A 265 -6.57 5.91 -8.32
CA THR A 265 -6.45 7.38 -8.23
C THR A 265 -6.32 8.00 -9.61
N GLU A 266 -6.76 9.23 -9.82
CA GLU A 266 -6.69 9.89 -11.13
C GLU A 266 -5.23 10.17 -11.53
N THR A 267 -4.43 10.63 -10.57
CA THR A 267 -3.00 10.92 -10.77
C THR A 267 -2.13 10.15 -9.78
N ALA A 268 -0.83 10.06 -10.11
CA ALA A 268 0.16 9.53 -9.17
C ALA A 268 0.39 10.49 -7.99
N GLU A 269 0.25 11.79 -8.24
CA GLU A 269 0.44 12.85 -7.26
C GLU A 269 -0.60 12.76 -6.13
N GLU A 270 -1.87 12.53 -6.47
CA GLU A 270 -2.95 12.32 -5.49
C GLU A 270 -2.64 11.17 -4.52
N LEU A 271 -2.15 10.03 -5.03
CA LEU A 271 -1.76 8.90 -4.19
C LEU A 271 -0.56 9.21 -3.30
N LEU A 272 0.41 10.00 -3.79
CA LEU A 272 1.58 10.42 -3.03
C LEU A 272 1.19 11.39 -1.90
N GLU A 273 0.32 12.36 -2.16
CA GLU A 273 -0.17 13.31 -1.16
C GLU A 273 -0.95 12.58 -0.04
N LEU A 274 -1.81 11.63 -0.40
CA LEU A 274 -2.51 10.77 0.55
C LEU A 274 -1.53 9.96 1.41
N HIS A 275 -0.48 9.40 0.79
CA HIS A 275 0.56 8.68 1.53
C HIS A 275 1.27 9.59 2.55
N GLU A 276 1.70 10.78 2.14
CA GLU A 276 2.40 11.73 3.02
C GLU A 276 1.51 12.19 4.19
N GLN A 277 0.21 12.33 3.97
CA GLN A 277 -0.72 12.65 5.05
C GLN A 277 -0.86 11.49 6.04
N CYS A 278 -1.09 10.27 5.56
CA CYS A 278 -1.21 9.09 6.41
C CYS A 278 0.11 8.78 7.16
N GLN A 279 1.24 8.99 6.50
CA GLN A 279 2.56 8.82 7.10
C GLN A 279 2.80 9.80 8.24
N ARG A 280 2.38 11.07 8.10
CA ARG A 280 2.51 12.06 9.18
C ARG A 280 1.71 11.68 10.42
N GLU A 281 0.45 11.27 10.25
CA GLU A 281 -0.41 10.86 11.36
C GLU A 281 0.11 9.61 12.07
N THR A 282 0.61 8.64 11.31
CA THR A 282 1.16 7.39 11.86
C THR A 282 2.51 7.60 12.55
N LEU A 283 3.33 8.53 12.04
CA LEU A 283 4.57 8.93 12.68
C LEU A 283 4.32 9.64 14.03
N GLN A 284 3.26 10.45 14.15
CA GLN A 284 2.87 11.06 15.42
C GLN A 284 2.53 9.99 16.47
N LEU A 285 1.71 9.00 16.11
CA LEU A 285 1.40 7.88 17.01
C LEU A 285 2.66 7.10 17.41
N PHE A 286 3.55 6.83 16.45
CA PHE A 286 4.81 6.15 16.74
C PHE A 286 5.69 6.96 17.71
N ALA A 287 5.82 8.26 17.49
CA ALA A 287 6.61 9.15 18.34
C ALA A 287 6.08 9.23 19.78
N GLU A 288 4.77 9.13 19.98
CA GLU A 288 4.15 9.12 21.31
C GLU A 288 4.38 7.80 22.07
N ARG A 289 4.49 6.68 21.36
CA ARG A 289 4.52 5.33 21.95
C ARG A 289 5.91 4.69 22.02
N ALA A 290 6.85 5.08 21.16
CA ALA A 290 8.17 4.49 21.11
C ALA A 290 9.05 4.91 22.31
N ILE A 291 9.83 3.96 22.83
CA ILE A 291 10.79 4.19 23.93
C ILE A 291 12.08 4.79 23.38
N THR A 292 12.58 4.21 22.30
CA THR A 292 13.71 4.72 21.52
C THR A 292 13.24 4.82 20.08
N ALA A 293 13.60 5.92 19.41
CA ALA A 293 13.16 6.15 18.04
C ALA A 293 13.94 5.24 17.07
N ASP A 294 13.55 3.97 16.95
CA ASP A 294 13.93 3.10 15.83
C ASP A 294 13.13 3.51 14.58
N VAL A 295 13.46 4.71 14.09
CA VAL A 295 12.78 5.36 12.97
C VAL A 295 12.97 4.55 11.69
N GLU A 296 14.09 3.84 11.55
CA GLU A 296 14.40 3.02 10.39
C GLU A 296 13.42 1.85 10.25
N ARG A 297 13.18 1.11 11.32
CA ARG A 297 12.24 -0.01 11.28
C ARG A 297 10.79 0.44 11.04
N PHE A 298 10.40 1.58 11.61
CA PHE A 298 9.12 2.23 11.29
C PHE A 298 9.03 2.59 9.80
N ARG A 299 10.05 3.28 9.27
CA ARG A 299 10.10 3.72 7.88
C ARG A 299 9.98 2.54 6.91
N LEU A 300 10.70 1.45 7.15
CA LEU A 300 10.66 0.26 6.31
C LEU A 300 9.27 -0.39 6.25
N GLN A 301 8.55 -0.45 7.39
CA GLN A 301 7.19 -1.03 7.43
C GLN A 301 6.16 -0.16 6.69
N VAL A 302 6.20 1.15 6.91
CA VAL A 302 5.31 2.09 6.21
C VAL A 302 5.60 2.11 4.71
N GLU A 303 6.88 2.06 4.31
CA GLU A 303 7.29 1.97 2.91
C GLU A 303 6.81 0.66 2.25
N ALA A 304 6.90 -0.47 2.96
CA ALA A 304 6.37 -1.74 2.46
C ALA A 304 4.85 -1.68 2.23
N ALA A 305 4.11 -1.08 3.17
CA ALA A 305 2.66 -0.87 3.01
C ALA A 305 2.35 0.10 1.85
N ARG A 306 3.12 1.17 1.68
CA ARG A 306 3.02 2.09 0.54
C ARG A 306 3.15 1.38 -0.80
N LEU A 307 4.18 0.55 -0.96
CA LEU A 307 4.43 -0.19 -2.19
C LEU A 307 3.27 -1.15 -2.53
N GLN A 308 2.64 -1.77 -1.52
CA GLN A 308 1.44 -2.59 -1.72
C GLN A 308 0.28 -1.77 -2.29
N PHE A 309 0.03 -0.57 -1.77
CA PHE A 309 -1.01 0.32 -2.29
C PHE A 309 -0.70 0.80 -3.71
N CYS A 310 0.56 1.13 -4.02
CA CYS A 310 0.98 1.46 -5.38
C CYS A 310 0.68 0.32 -6.35
N SER A 311 1.01 -0.93 -5.99
CA SER A 311 0.72 -2.10 -6.80
C SER A 311 -0.78 -2.29 -7.04
N ARG A 312 -1.59 -2.19 -5.99
CA ARG A 312 -3.07 -2.28 -6.09
C ARG A 312 -3.65 -1.17 -6.97
N ASN A 313 -3.13 0.05 -6.86
CA ASN A 313 -3.54 1.18 -7.70
C ASN A 313 -3.23 0.92 -9.18
N GLU A 314 -2.03 0.42 -9.47
CA GLU A 314 -1.64 0.06 -10.83
C GLU A 314 -2.49 -1.07 -11.43
N GLU A 315 -2.82 -2.08 -10.63
CA GLU A 315 -3.68 -3.18 -11.05
C GLU A 315 -5.10 -2.71 -11.34
N ALA A 316 -5.70 -1.94 -10.44
CA ALA A 316 -7.04 -1.37 -10.63
C ALA A 316 -7.10 -0.43 -11.85
N SER A 317 -6.06 0.39 -12.07
CA SER A 317 -5.92 1.25 -13.26
C SER A 317 -5.85 0.41 -14.53
N ARG A 318 -5.05 -0.66 -14.52
CA ARG A 318 -4.91 -1.57 -15.65
C ARG A 318 -6.23 -2.26 -15.97
N GLU A 319 -6.93 -2.78 -14.99
CA GLU A 319 -8.22 -3.46 -15.16
C GLU A 319 -9.26 -2.52 -15.79
N LYS A 320 -9.45 -1.32 -15.21
CA LYS A 320 -10.37 -0.31 -15.76
C LYS A 320 -10.00 0.09 -17.20
N CYS A 321 -8.71 0.33 -17.48
CA CYS A 321 -8.25 0.66 -18.83
C CYS A 321 -8.52 -0.48 -19.81
N THR A 322 -8.27 -1.74 -19.42
CA THR A 322 -8.50 -2.90 -20.28
C THR A 322 -9.97 -3.13 -20.58
N ALA A 323 -10.85 -2.99 -19.58
CA ALA A 323 -12.29 -3.11 -19.76
C ALA A 323 -12.82 -2.03 -20.71
N ALA A 324 -12.44 -0.77 -20.48
CA ALA A 324 -12.82 0.36 -21.34
C ALA A 324 -12.34 0.18 -22.79
N LEU A 325 -11.10 -0.27 -22.99
CA LEU A 325 -10.57 -0.54 -24.34
C LEU A 325 -11.27 -1.71 -25.03
N GLN A 326 -11.68 -2.75 -24.28
CA GLN A 326 -12.43 -3.87 -24.84
C GLN A 326 -13.82 -3.44 -25.32
N GLU A 327 -14.53 -2.63 -24.53
CA GLU A 327 -15.84 -2.09 -24.89
C GLU A 327 -15.77 -1.17 -26.11
N LEU A 328 -14.84 -0.21 -26.10
CA LEU A 328 -14.65 0.69 -27.24
C LEU A 328 -14.26 -0.07 -28.52
N ARG A 329 -13.45 -1.13 -28.37
CA ARG A 329 -13.02 -1.94 -29.50
C ARG A 329 -14.13 -2.83 -30.04
N SER A 330 -15.00 -3.38 -29.19
CA SER A 330 -16.11 -4.24 -29.65
C SER A 330 -17.09 -3.45 -30.51
N GLU A 331 -17.37 -2.18 -30.18
CA GLU A 331 -18.16 -1.26 -31.01
C GLU A 331 -17.56 -1.13 -32.42
N MET A 332 -16.24 -0.95 -32.50
CA MET A 332 -15.54 -0.82 -33.78
C MET A 332 -15.50 -2.14 -34.56
N GLU A 333 -15.31 -3.27 -33.87
CA GLU A 333 -15.35 -4.61 -34.47
C GLU A 333 -16.74 -4.98 -35.01
N GLN A 334 -17.82 -4.57 -34.33
CA GLN A 334 -19.19 -4.71 -34.82
C GLN A 334 -19.41 -3.92 -36.12
N ARG A 335 -19.03 -2.63 -36.15
CA ARG A 335 -19.13 -1.81 -37.38
C ARG A 335 -18.32 -2.39 -38.54
N ILE A 336 -17.19 -3.04 -38.26
CA ILE A 336 -16.44 -3.79 -39.28
C ILE A 336 -17.24 -5.02 -39.73
N GLY A 337 -17.79 -5.80 -38.80
CA GLY A 337 -18.62 -6.98 -39.09
C GLY A 337 -19.86 -6.67 -39.94
N ASP A 338 -20.50 -5.54 -39.67
CA ASP A 338 -21.69 -5.05 -40.37
C ASP A 338 -21.40 -4.50 -41.78
N GLY A 339 -20.12 -4.45 -42.18
CA GLY A 339 -19.75 -4.02 -43.52
C GLY A 339 -19.66 -2.50 -43.71
N VAL A 340 -19.79 -1.70 -42.64
CA VAL A 340 -19.92 -0.22 -42.70
C VAL A 340 -18.74 0.44 -43.43
N TYR A 341 -17.54 -0.11 -43.28
CA TYR A 341 -16.32 0.43 -43.89
C TYR A 341 -16.01 -0.11 -45.30
N PHE A 342 -16.78 -1.08 -45.81
CA PHE A 342 -16.55 -1.72 -47.12
C PHE A 342 -17.29 -1.01 -48.26
N VAL A 343 -17.28 0.32 -48.23
CA VAL A 343 -17.93 1.22 -49.21
C VAL A 343 -16.93 2.26 -49.72
N PRO A 344 -17.16 2.91 -50.88
CA PRO A 344 -16.28 3.97 -51.37
C PRO A 344 -16.10 5.08 -50.34
N GLY A 345 -14.84 5.36 -49.95
CA GLY A 345 -14.51 6.35 -48.90
C GLY A 345 -14.56 5.80 -47.47
N GLY A 346 -14.83 4.50 -47.29
CA GLY A 346 -14.92 3.85 -45.98
C GLY A 346 -13.62 3.86 -45.18
N HIS A 347 -12.45 3.90 -45.84
CA HIS A 347 -11.16 4.08 -45.14
C HIS A 347 -11.08 5.41 -44.38
N ARG A 348 -11.59 6.51 -44.96
CA ARG A 348 -11.62 7.81 -44.29
C ARG A 348 -12.57 7.80 -43.09
N LEU A 349 -13.71 7.11 -43.22
CA LEU A 349 -14.66 6.91 -42.14
C LEU A 349 -14.02 6.11 -40.98
N PHE A 350 -13.33 5.02 -41.29
CA PHE A 350 -12.60 4.19 -40.33
C PHE A 350 -11.57 4.99 -39.51
N LEU A 351 -10.74 5.81 -40.18
CA LEU A 351 -9.77 6.66 -39.49
C LEU A 351 -10.44 7.69 -38.58
N GLY A 352 -11.56 8.28 -39.02
CA GLY A 352 -12.33 9.22 -38.21
C GLY A 352 -12.92 8.55 -36.96
N ASP A 353 -13.53 7.37 -37.11
CA ASP A 353 -14.07 6.60 -36.00
C ASP A 353 -12.97 6.12 -35.04
N GLN A 354 -11.81 5.71 -35.55
CA GLN A 354 -10.65 5.35 -34.75
C GLN A 354 -10.15 6.54 -33.92
N GLN A 355 -10.12 7.74 -34.50
CA GLN A 355 -9.68 8.94 -33.79
C GLN A 355 -10.70 9.36 -32.72
N ALA A 356 -12.00 9.32 -33.04
CA ALA A 356 -13.07 9.55 -32.07
C ALA A 356 -13.02 8.54 -30.90
N LEU A 357 -12.68 7.28 -31.17
CA LEU A 357 -12.49 6.25 -30.14
C LEU A 357 -11.32 6.59 -29.20
N VAL A 358 -10.19 7.05 -29.74
CA VAL A 358 -9.04 7.50 -28.95
C VAL A 358 -9.41 8.69 -28.07
N GLU A 359 -10.19 9.65 -28.59
CA GLU A 359 -10.68 10.79 -27.82
C GLU A 359 -11.64 10.38 -26.71
N ARG A 360 -12.59 9.48 -27.00
CA ARG A 360 -13.50 8.90 -25.98
C ARG A 360 -12.71 8.17 -24.89
N TYR A 361 -11.72 7.36 -25.26
CA TYR A 361 -10.84 6.71 -24.31
C TYR A 361 -10.08 7.72 -23.44
N ARG A 362 -9.53 8.79 -24.04
CA ARG A 362 -8.83 9.86 -23.31
C ARG A 362 -9.75 10.65 -22.37
N ALA A 363 -11.02 10.82 -22.72
CA ALA A 363 -12.00 11.56 -21.93
C ALA A 363 -12.57 10.77 -20.74
N LEU A 364 -12.43 9.44 -20.68
CA LEU A 364 -12.93 8.65 -19.55
C LEU A 364 -12.31 9.07 -18.20
N PRO A 365 -13.10 9.39 -17.16
CA PRO A 365 -12.57 9.61 -15.83
C PRO A 365 -12.14 8.28 -15.17
N GLY A 366 -11.27 8.35 -14.17
CA GLY A 366 -10.95 7.24 -13.27
C GLY A 366 -10.10 6.14 -13.88
N LYS A 367 -9.32 6.45 -14.93
CA LYS A 367 -8.42 5.49 -15.59
C LYS A 367 -7.13 5.26 -14.80
N GLY A 368 -6.74 6.24 -14.01
CA GLY A 368 -5.51 6.28 -13.21
C GLY A 368 -4.20 6.24 -13.99
N VAL A 369 -3.10 6.02 -13.27
CA VAL A 369 -1.74 6.42 -13.68
C VAL A 369 -1.22 5.78 -14.98
N LYS A 370 -1.77 4.65 -15.45
CA LYS A 370 -1.27 3.92 -16.64
C LYS A 370 -1.83 4.34 -18.00
N VAL A 371 -2.44 5.52 -18.15
CA VAL A 371 -2.96 6.01 -19.44
C VAL A 371 -1.90 6.05 -20.57
N GLY A 372 -0.60 6.17 -20.25
CA GLY A 372 0.45 6.45 -21.27
C GLY A 372 1.52 5.37 -21.54
N ARG A 373 1.78 4.40 -20.65
CA ARG A 373 2.97 3.50 -20.78
C ARG A 373 2.71 2.00 -20.83
N GLY A 374 1.50 1.52 -20.53
CA GLY A 374 1.20 0.08 -20.46
C GLY A 374 0.09 -0.41 -21.39
N ALA A 375 -0.68 0.49 -21.98
CA ALA A 375 -1.75 0.15 -22.91
C ALA A 375 -1.25 0.18 -24.36
N ALA A 376 -0.15 -0.50 -24.65
CA ALA A 376 0.14 -0.93 -26.02
C ALA A 376 -0.61 -2.26 -26.21
N PRO A 377 -1.68 -2.32 -27.03
CA PRO A 377 -2.37 -3.57 -27.29
C PRO A 377 -1.51 -4.40 -28.26
N GLU A 378 -0.43 -5.01 -27.79
CA GLU A 378 0.47 -5.84 -28.62
C GLU A 378 -0.26 -7.00 -29.32
N LYS A 379 -1.39 -7.45 -28.76
CA LYS A 379 -2.26 -8.47 -29.37
C LYS A 379 -3.43 -7.89 -30.19
N GLY A 380 -3.80 -6.62 -29.98
CA GLY A 380 -4.89 -5.96 -30.71
C GLY A 380 -4.45 -5.26 -31.99
N GLY A 381 -3.27 -4.65 -31.99
CA GLY A 381 -2.72 -3.93 -33.15
C GLY A 381 -2.53 -4.82 -34.38
N LYS A 382 -2.19 -6.11 -34.21
CA LYS A 382 -2.05 -7.06 -35.32
C LYS A 382 -3.38 -7.36 -36.02
N LYS A 383 -4.47 -7.49 -35.27
CA LYS A 383 -5.82 -7.70 -35.85
C LYS A 383 -6.32 -6.44 -36.57
N MET A 384 -6.10 -5.27 -35.97
CA MET A 384 -6.54 -3.99 -36.54
C MET A 384 -5.76 -3.61 -37.80
N HIS A 385 -4.43 -3.84 -37.80
CA HIS A 385 -3.58 -3.66 -38.97
C HIS A 385 -3.95 -4.65 -40.10
N TRP A 386 -4.26 -5.91 -39.78
CA TRP A 386 -4.73 -6.89 -40.75
C TRP A 386 -6.09 -6.50 -41.37
N MET A 387 -6.98 -5.91 -40.58
CA MET A 387 -8.28 -5.40 -41.05
C MET A 387 -8.14 -4.14 -41.92
N GLU A 388 -7.27 -3.20 -41.55
CA GLU A 388 -6.93 -2.01 -42.33
C GLU A 388 -6.34 -2.40 -43.70
N HIS A 389 -5.44 -3.39 -43.73
CA HIS A 389 -4.89 -3.94 -44.96
C HIS A 389 -5.97 -4.62 -45.84
N ARG A 390 -6.98 -5.27 -45.23
CA ARG A 390 -8.13 -5.85 -45.95
C ARG A 390 -9.05 -4.78 -46.55
N ILE A 391 -9.38 -3.72 -45.82
CA ILE A 391 -10.21 -2.61 -46.30
C ILE A 391 -9.52 -1.93 -47.50
N ARG A 392 -8.22 -1.66 -47.37
CA ARG A 392 -7.39 -1.08 -48.45
C ARG A 392 -7.27 -2.01 -49.66
N GLY A 393 -7.15 -3.32 -49.42
CA GLY A 393 -7.16 -4.34 -50.47
C GLY A 393 -8.48 -4.39 -51.24
N TYR A 394 -9.62 -4.24 -50.56
CA TYR A 394 -10.95 -4.16 -51.17
C TYR A 394 -11.12 -2.90 -52.04
N GLU A 395 -10.69 -1.73 -51.56
CA GLU A 395 -10.75 -0.48 -52.35
C GLU A 395 -9.87 -0.55 -53.60
N MET A 396 -8.66 -1.11 -53.48
CA MET A 396 -7.73 -1.27 -54.61
C MET A 396 -8.26 -2.27 -55.65
N ALA A 397 -8.84 -3.40 -55.19
CA ALA A 397 -9.45 -4.39 -56.07
C ALA A 397 -10.67 -3.82 -56.81
N LYS A 398 -11.53 -3.05 -56.13
CA LYS A 398 -12.70 -2.42 -56.75
C LYS A 398 -12.32 -1.35 -57.78
N LYS A 399 -11.35 -0.48 -57.48
CA LYS A 399 -10.79 0.48 -58.45
C LYS A 399 -10.21 -0.21 -59.68
N LYS A 400 -9.53 -1.34 -59.49
CA LYS A 400 -8.97 -2.14 -60.59
C LYS A 400 -10.07 -2.73 -61.47
N TRP A 401 -11.12 -3.30 -60.86
CA TRP A 401 -12.31 -3.82 -61.54
C TRP A 401 -13.09 -2.74 -62.30
N GLU A 402 -13.25 -1.55 -61.73
CA GLU A 402 -13.91 -0.41 -62.37
C GLU A 402 -13.08 0.09 -63.57
N ALA A 403 -11.77 0.23 -63.42
CA ALA A 403 -10.87 0.63 -64.52
C ALA A 403 -10.73 -0.45 -65.61
N GLU A 404 -10.89 -1.73 -65.28
CA GLU A 404 -10.90 -2.83 -66.24
C GLU A 404 -12.22 -2.88 -67.01
N ARG A 405 -13.36 -2.72 -66.31
CA ARG A 405 -14.67 -2.57 -66.94
C ARG A 405 -14.71 -1.37 -67.89
N GLU A 406 -14.11 -0.25 -67.50
CA GLU A 406 -14.03 0.94 -68.35
C GLU A 406 -13.12 0.72 -69.57
N ARG A 407 -12.02 -0.03 -69.41
CA ARG A 407 -11.18 -0.46 -70.54
C ARG A 407 -11.92 -1.39 -71.49
N ASP A 408 -12.68 -2.34 -70.97
CA ASP A 408 -13.44 -3.28 -71.79
C ASP A 408 -14.64 -2.60 -72.48
N ALA A 409 -15.30 -1.64 -71.83
CA ALA A 409 -16.31 -0.79 -72.46
C ALA A 409 -15.70 0.04 -73.61
N ARG A 410 -14.48 0.59 -73.43
CA ARG A 410 -13.76 1.30 -74.50
C ARG A 410 -13.37 0.37 -75.65
N LYS A 411 -12.96 -0.88 -75.38
CA LYS A 411 -12.66 -1.88 -76.43
C LYS A 411 -13.90 -2.29 -77.21
N LEU A 412 -15.02 -2.52 -76.52
CA LEU A 412 -16.33 -2.81 -77.14
C LEU A 412 -16.73 -1.67 -78.09
N HIS A 413 -16.68 -0.43 -77.62
CA HIS A 413 -16.98 0.74 -78.44
C HIS A 413 -16.04 0.87 -79.66
N TRP A 414 -14.74 0.56 -79.50
CA TRP A 414 -13.79 0.55 -80.62
C TRP A 414 -14.10 -0.54 -81.66
N LEU A 415 -14.42 -1.76 -81.21
CA LEU A 415 -14.82 -2.86 -82.09
C LEU A 415 -16.14 -2.57 -82.81
N GLU A 416 -17.12 -1.98 -82.12
CA GLU A 416 -18.38 -1.52 -82.72
C GLU A 416 -18.14 -0.49 -83.82
N GLY A 417 -17.23 0.45 -83.60
CA GLY A 417 -16.79 1.41 -84.63
C GLY A 417 -16.18 0.73 -85.86
N GLN A 418 -15.31 -0.28 -85.66
CA GLN A 418 -14.70 -1.04 -86.76
C GLN A 418 -15.73 -1.87 -87.54
N ILE A 419 -16.69 -2.49 -86.87
CA ILE A 419 -17.80 -3.20 -87.52
C ILE A 419 -18.65 -2.22 -88.34
N HIS A 420 -18.92 -1.03 -87.81
CA HIS A 420 -19.68 -0.01 -88.52
C HIS A 420 -18.98 0.46 -89.81
N GLU A 421 -17.67 0.71 -89.76
CA GLU A 421 -16.86 1.06 -90.93
C GLU A 421 -16.84 -0.05 -91.99
N TYR A 422 -16.64 -1.30 -91.57
CA TYR A 422 -16.67 -2.46 -92.48
C TYR A 422 -18.04 -2.63 -93.15
N MET A 423 -19.13 -2.50 -92.38
CA MET A 423 -20.50 -2.60 -92.91
C MET A 423 -20.79 -1.50 -93.93
N LYS A 424 -20.31 -0.27 -93.69
CA LYS A 424 -20.44 0.83 -94.63
C LYS A 424 -19.66 0.58 -95.93
N ALA A 425 -18.41 0.15 -95.83
CA ALA A 425 -17.58 -0.18 -96.99
C ALA A 425 -18.16 -1.36 -97.80
N LYS A 426 -18.75 -2.35 -97.11
CA LYS A 426 -19.42 -3.48 -97.76
C LYS A 426 -20.65 -3.02 -98.55
N GLN A 427 -21.48 -2.14 -97.98
CA GLN A 427 -22.63 -1.56 -98.68
C GLN A 427 -22.21 -0.72 -99.90
N GLU A 428 -21.15 0.09 -99.76
CA GLU A 428 -20.59 0.87 -100.87
C GLU A 428 -20.08 -0.05 -102.00
N TRP A 429 -19.36 -1.13 -101.65
CA TRP A 429 -18.89 -2.12 -102.60
C TRP A 429 -20.03 -2.87 -103.31
N GLU A 430 -21.08 -3.25 -102.58
CA GLU A 430 -22.26 -3.89 -103.15
C GLU A 430 -22.98 -2.96 -104.14
N ALA A 431 -23.16 -1.68 -103.77
CA ALA A 431 -23.75 -0.67 -104.65
C ALA A 431 -22.88 -0.38 -105.89
N GLU A 432 -21.55 -0.41 -105.76
CA GLU A 432 -20.62 -0.29 -106.89
C GLU A 432 -20.77 -1.47 -107.86
N ARG A 433 -20.90 -2.69 -107.30
CA ARG A 433 -21.09 -3.91 -108.09
C ARG A 433 -22.42 -3.89 -108.85
N GLU A 434 -23.49 -3.45 -108.21
CA GLU A 434 -24.80 -3.27 -108.87
C GLU A 434 -24.72 -2.24 -109.99
N ARG A 435 -24.07 -1.09 -109.76
CA ARG A 435 -23.84 -0.08 -110.80
C ARG A 435 -23.07 -0.64 -112.00
N GLU A 436 -22.05 -1.46 -111.77
CA GLU A 436 -21.29 -2.08 -112.87
C GLU A 436 -22.11 -3.14 -113.61
N VAL A 437 -22.93 -3.93 -112.90
CA VAL A 437 -23.87 -4.89 -113.53
C VAL A 437 -24.89 -4.15 -114.39
N GLU A 438 -25.50 -3.07 -113.90
CA GLU A 438 -26.40 -2.23 -114.68
C GLU A 438 -25.71 -1.63 -115.91
N ARG A 439 -24.45 -1.19 -115.77
CA ARG A 439 -23.66 -0.65 -116.88
C ARG A 439 -23.40 -1.69 -117.96
N LEU A 440 -23.05 -2.92 -117.56
CA LEU A 440 -22.85 -4.03 -118.49
C LEU A 440 -24.16 -4.40 -119.20
N GLN A 441 -25.29 -4.46 -118.48
CA GLN A 441 -26.61 -4.68 -119.07
C GLN A 441 -26.99 -3.59 -120.08
N GLN A 442 -26.76 -2.31 -119.76
CA GLN A 442 -27.00 -1.22 -120.70
C GLN A 442 -26.13 -1.35 -121.96
N MET A 443 -24.89 -1.82 -121.81
CA MET A 443 -23.97 -2.03 -122.93
C MET A 443 -24.42 -3.23 -123.80
N GLU A 444 -24.89 -4.31 -123.19
CA GLU A 444 -25.50 -5.45 -123.89
C GLU A 444 -26.76 -5.02 -124.65
N ASP A 445 -27.66 -4.25 -124.02
CA ASP A 445 -28.86 -3.71 -124.67
C ASP A 445 -28.53 -2.79 -125.86
N GLN A 446 -27.41 -2.05 -125.79
CA GLN A 446 -26.92 -1.24 -126.90
C GLN A 446 -26.39 -2.12 -128.03
N ILE A 447 -25.63 -3.18 -127.72
CA ILE A 447 -25.14 -4.13 -128.71
C ILE A 447 -26.32 -4.82 -129.41
N CYS A 448 -27.32 -5.31 -128.66
CA CYS A 448 -28.51 -5.93 -129.23
C CYS A 448 -29.27 -4.97 -130.15
N ARG A 449 -29.46 -3.70 -129.74
CA ARG A 449 -30.09 -2.68 -130.61
C ARG A 449 -29.29 -2.42 -131.88
N TYR A 450 -27.97 -2.33 -131.78
CA TYR A 450 -27.09 -2.19 -132.94
C TYR A 450 -27.19 -3.40 -133.88
N GLU A 451 -27.23 -4.62 -133.34
CA GLU A 451 -27.39 -5.85 -134.12
C GLU A 451 -28.76 -5.91 -134.81
N GLU A 452 -29.83 -5.54 -134.12
CA GLU A 452 -31.18 -5.42 -134.69
C GLU A 452 -31.24 -4.39 -135.81
N GLU A 453 -30.66 -3.19 -135.63
CA GLU A 453 -30.55 -2.18 -136.69
C GLU A 453 -29.74 -2.70 -137.89
N LEU A 454 -28.65 -3.43 -137.66
CA LEU A 454 -27.84 -4.02 -138.72
C LEU A 454 -28.62 -5.09 -139.49
N GLN A 455 -29.40 -5.91 -138.80
CA GLN A 455 -30.29 -6.89 -139.42
C GLN A 455 -31.45 -6.23 -140.18
N LEU A 456 -31.99 -5.11 -139.69
CA LEU A 456 -33.00 -4.32 -140.40
C LEU A 456 -32.43 -3.70 -141.68
N ARG A 457 -31.22 -3.14 -141.62
CA ARG A 457 -30.50 -2.63 -142.80
C ARG A 457 -30.22 -3.73 -143.83
N LYS A 458 -29.85 -4.93 -143.38
CA LYS A 458 -29.68 -6.08 -144.28
C LYS A 458 -31.00 -6.45 -144.96
N ARG A 459 -32.11 -6.55 -144.21
CA ARG A 459 -33.44 -6.83 -144.78
C ARG A 459 -33.93 -5.75 -145.75
N LEU A 460 -33.73 -4.47 -145.43
CA LEU A 460 -34.06 -3.37 -146.34
C LEU A 460 -33.17 -3.36 -147.59
N GLY A 461 -31.90 -3.74 -147.47
CA GLY A 461 -30.98 -3.93 -148.60
C GLY A 461 -31.36 -5.13 -149.47
N GLU A 462 -31.83 -6.23 -148.87
CA GLU A 462 -32.35 -7.40 -149.57
C GLU A 462 -33.67 -7.08 -150.29
N GLU A 463 -34.58 -6.31 -149.69
CA GLU A 463 -35.80 -5.81 -150.34
C GLU A 463 -35.51 -4.79 -151.48
N GLU A 464 -34.43 -4.01 -151.38
CA GLU A 464 -33.95 -3.13 -152.46
C GLU A 464 -33.26 -3.92 -153.59
N GLU A 465 -32.60 -5.03 -153.30
CA GLU A 465 -32.08 -5.95 -154.32
C GLU A 465 -33.19 -6.76 -154.99
N GLU A 466 -34.24 -7.18 -154.27
CA GLU A 466 -35.38 -7.91 -154.83
C GLU A 466 -36.25 -7.04 -155.76
N LYS A 467 -36.17 -5.70 -155.62
CA LYS A 467 -36.78 -4.73 -156.54
C LYS A 467 -35.90 -4.32 -157.72
N LYS A 468 -34.67 -4.84 -157.85
CA LYS A 468 -33.86 -4.60 -159.05
C LYS A 468 -34.20 -5.62 -160.15
N PRO A 469 -34.63 -5.16 -161.35
CA PRO A 469 -34.88 -6.05 -162.47
C PRO A 469 -33.59 -6.73 -162.93
N PRO A 470 -33.63 -8.00 -163.39
CA PRO A 470 -32.45 -8.76 -163.75
C PRO A 470 -31.81 -8.16 -165.00
N LEU A 471 -30.66 -7.51 -164.83
CA LEU A 471 -29.83 -7.05 -165.95
C LEU A 471 -28.77 -8.10 -166.27
N GLY A 472 -29.12 -8.96 -167.23
CA GLY A 472 -28.39 -9.05 -168.48
C GLY A 472 -26.91 -9.47 -168.43
N VAL A 473 -26.70 -10.74 -168.76
CA VAL A 473 -25.48 -11.30 -169.38
C VAL A 473 -24.98 -10.45 -170.55
N TRP A 474 -23.73 -9.97 -170.53
CA TRP A 474 -22.83 -9.69 -171.69
C TRP A 474 -21.39 -9.79 -171.16
N SER A 475 -20.60 -10.85 -171.35
CA SER A 475 -19.93 -11.35 -172.57
C SER A 475 -19.14 -10.30 -173.37
N SER A 476 -17.93 -10.71 -173.76
CA SER A 476 -17.04 -10.10 -174.77
C SER A 476 -16.16 -8.93 -174.30
N THR A 477 -14.88 -9.19 -174.08
CA THR A 477 -13.75 -9.08 -175.06
C THR A 477 -13.31 -7.65 -175.37
N ASP A 478 -11.99 -7.53 -175.32
CA ASP A 478 -11.12 -6.74 -176.21
C ASP A 478 -10.51 -5.41 -175.72
N VAL A 479 -9.16 -5.49 -175.57
CA VAL A 479 -8.15 -4.67 -176.26
C VAL A 479 -7.94 -3.23 -175.75
N GLN A 480 -6.85 -3.00 -174.99
CA GLN A 480 -5.56 -2.52 -175.52
C GLN A 480 -4.44 -2.59 -174.48
#